data_AF-A0A956KJA0-F1
#
_entry.id   AF-A0A956KJA0-F1
#
_cell.length_a   1.000
_cell.length_b   1.000
_cell.length_c   1.000
_cell.angle_alpha   90.00
_cell.angle_beta   90.00
_cell.angle_gamma   90.00
#
_symmetry.space_group_name_H-M   'P 1'
#
loop_
_entity.id
_entity.type
_entity.pdbx_description
1 polymer ?
#
loop_
_entity_poly.entity_id
_entity_poly.type
_entity_poly.pdbx_seq_one_letter_code
_entity_poly.pdbx_strand_id
1 'polypeptide(L)' 'EQGRAELDAAVLGALKDLGGVEVSAEQLRAGLGASPHQLRTSLNRHIESGAVTFSGKARGTRYSLV' A
#
# COMPACT_ATOMS: atom_id res chain seq x y z
N GLU A 1 -10.67 16.17 6.47
CA GLU A 1 -10.63 14.91 5.67
C GLU A 1 -9.40 14.78 4.76
N GLN A 2 -8.49 15.78 4.74
CA GLN A 2 -7.27 15.81 3.92
C GLN A 2 -6.33 14.60 4.09
N GLY A 3 -6.03 14.18 5.33
CA GLY A 3 -5.03 13.13 5.57
C GLY A 3 -5.35 11.74 5.01
N ARG A 4 -6.61 11.47 4.62
CA ARG A 4 -6.98 10.18 3.98
C ARG A 4 -6.54 10.13 2.53
N ALA A 5 -6.91 11.15 1.74
CA ALA A 5 -6.56 11.23 0.33
C ALA A 5 -5.05 11.38 0.12
N GLU A 6 -4.39 12.16 0.99
CA GLU A 6 -2.92 12.31 0.98
C GLU A 6 -2.22 10.97 1.25
N LEU A 7 -2.71 10.20 2.22
CA LEU A 7 -2.18 8.87 2.50
C LEU A 7 -2.41 7.91 1.32
N ASP A 8 -3.59 7.91 0.71
CA ASP A 8 -3.89 7.05 -0.43
C ASP A 8 -2.96 7.34 -1.62
N ALA A 9 -2.72 8.62 -1.91
CA ALA A 9 -1.76 9.04 -2.94
C ALA A 9 -0.32 8.65 -2.57
N ALA A 10 0.06 8.83 -1.30
CA ALA A 10 1.39 8.46 -0.82
C ALA A 10 1.63 6.94 -0.88
N VAL A 11 0.61 6.11 -0.60
CA VAL A 11 0.71 4.65 -0.72
C VAL A 11 0.96 4.22 -2.17
N LEU A 12 0.26 4.81 -3.14
CA LEU A 12 0.50 4.53 -4.55
C LEU A 12 1.88 5.03 -5.01
N GLY A 13 2.28 6.22 -4.56
CA GLY A 13 3.61 6.77 -4.81
C GLY A 13 4.71 5.85 -4.29
N ALA A 14 4.61 5.43 -3.02
CA ALA A 14 5.56 4.52 -2.40
C ALA A 14 5.61 3.15 -3.11
N LEU A 15 4.46 2.60 -3.52
CA LEU A 15 4.43 1.36 -4.31
C LEU A 15 5.23 1.54 -5.61
N LYS A 16 5.00 2.65 -6.32
CA LYS A 16 5.70 2.95 -7.57
C LYS A 16 7.21 3.14 -7.36
N ASP A 17 7.61 3.87 -6.33
CA ASP A 17 9.01 4.14 -5.99
C ASP A 17 9.76 2.86 -5.59
N LEU A 18 9.05 1.89 -5.00
CA LEU A 18 9.57 0.57 -4.64
C LEU A 18 9.54 -0.44 -5.82
N GLY A 19 9.29 0.04 -7.05
CA GLY A 19 9.32 -0.75 -8.27
C GLY A 19 7.95 -1.32 -8.69
N GLY A 20 6.89 -1.04 -7.94
CA GLY A 20 5.51 -1.37 -8.29
C GLY A 20 5.14 -2.86 -8.22
N VAL A 21 6.05 -3.74 -7.83
CA VAL A 21 5.87 -5.19 -7.88
C VAL A 21 6.43 -5.85 -6.62
N GLU A 22 5.64 -6.77 -6.05
CA GLU A 22 6.01 -7.59 -4.89
C GLU A 22 6.54 -6.81 -3.67
N VAL A 23 5.91 -5.67 -3.36
CA VAL A 23 6.31 -4.79 -2.27
C VAL A 23 5.67 -5.25 -0.95
N SER A 24 6.46 -5.35 0.13
CA SER A 24 5.92 -5.71 1.44
C SER A 24 5.25 -4.55 2.16
N ALA A 25 4.30 -4.85 3.05
CA ALA A 25 3.69 -3.84 3.92
C ALA A 25 4.71 -3.13 4.83
N GLU A 26 5.80 -3.80 5.18
CA GLU A 26 6.87 -3.20 5.99
C GLU A 26 7.63 -2.12 5.22
N GLN A 27 7.99 -2.39 3.97
CA GLN A 27 8.65 -1.41 3.10
C GLN A 27 7.76 -0.18 2.87
N LEU A 28 6.46 -0.38 2.65
CA LEU A 28 5.51 0.74 2.50
C LEU A 28 5.44 1.58 3.77
N ARG A 29 5.36 0.95 4.97
CA ARG A 29 5.32 1.71 6.23
C ARG A 29 6.60 2.49 6.50
N ALA A 30 7.76 1.92 6.15
CA ALA A 30 9.05 2.55 6.40
C ALA A 30 9.17 3.92 5.70
N GLY A 31 8.62 4.05 4.49
CA GLY A 31 8.61 5.32 3.75
C GLY A 31 7.50 6.30 4.13
N LEU A 32 6.39 5.80 4.71
CA LEU A 32 5.16 6.58 4.89
C LEU A 32 4.91 7.06 6.33
N GLY A 33 5.56 6.47 7.33
CA GLY A 33 5.26 6.75 8.74
C GLY A 33 3.82 6.39 9.16
N ALA A 34 3.10 5.64 8.31
CA ALA A 34 1.71 5.27 8.54
C ALA A 34 1.57 4.10 9.52
N SER A 35 0.54 4.14 10.36
CA SER A 35 0.21 3.00 11.22
C SER A 35 -0.23 1.78 10.40
N PRO A 36 -0.08 0.54 10.92
CA PRO A 36 -0.52 -0.67 10.23
C PRO A 36 -2.01 -0.64 9.83
N HIS A 37 -2.86 -0.05 10.68
CA HIS A 37 -4.29 0.06 10.42
C HIS A 37 -4.59 1.02 9.25
N GLN A 38 -3.93 2.18 9.22
CA GLN A 38 -4.07 3.16 8.14
C GLN A 38 -3.62 2.58 6.80
N LEU A 39 -2.44 1.95 6.77
CA LEU A 39 -1.92 1.33 5.56
C LEU A 39 -2.86 0.22 5.04
N ARG A 40 -3.35 -0.67 5.92
CA ARG A 40 -4.27 -1.74 5.52
C ARG A 40 -5.59 -1.20 4.95
N THR A 41 -6.12 -0.15 5.56
CA THR A 41 -7.35 0.50 5.10
C THR A 41 -7.15 1.12 3.71
N SER A 42 -6.04 1.81 3.50
CA SER A 42 -5.69 2.41 2.20
C SER A 42 -5.47 1.35 1.12
N LEU A 43 -4.68 0.31 1.41
CA LEU A 43 -4.43 -0.79 0.48
C LEU A 43 -5.70 -1.53 0.10
N ASN A 44 -6.60 -1.80 1.04
CA ASN A 44 -7.89 -2.43 0.75
C ASN A 44 -8.72 -1.60 -0.25
N ARG A 45 -8.77 -0.27 -0.10
CA ARG A 45 -9.47 0.59 -1.07
C ARG A 45 -8.84 0.55 -2.45
N HIS A 46 -7.51 0.57 -2.51
CA HIS A 46 -6.81 0.46 -3.80
C HIS A 46 -7.02 -0.89 -4.46
N ILE A 47 -7.13 -1.97 -3.68
CA ILE A 47 -7.51 -3.30 -4.16
C ILE A 47 -8.96 -3.31 -4.67
N GLU A 48 -9.90 -2.74 -3.92
CA GLU A 48 -11.30 -2.63 -4.33
C GLU A 48 -11.47 -1.79 -5.60
N SER A 49 -10.64 -0.76 -5.78
CA SER A 49 -10.61 0.08 -6.99
C SER A 49 -9.90 -0.57 -8.19
N GLY A 50 -9.19 -1.69 -7.97
CA GLY A 50 -8.41 -2.37 -8.99
C GLY A 50 -7.03 -1.76 -9.29
N ALA A 51 -6.57 -0.78 -8.52
CA ALA A 51 -5.25 -0.15 -8.69
C ALA A 51 -4.10 -0.96 -8.09
N VAL A 52 -4.39 -1.83 -7.12
CA VAL A 52 -3.41 -2.66 -6.41
C VAL A 52 -3.90 -4.09 -6.34
N THR A 53 -2.99 -5.05 -6.47
CA THR A 53 -3.22 -6.46 -6.18
C THR A 53 -2.29 -6.93 -5.08
N PHE A 54 -2.58 -8.10 -4.49
CA PHE A 54 -1.74 -8.70 -3.48
C PHE A 54 -1.53 -10.20 -3.72
N SER A 55 -0.38 -10.69 -3.27
CA SER A 55 -0.01 -12.11 -3.30
C SER A 55 0.54 -12.55 -1.95
N GLY A 56 0.57 -13.85 -1.69
CA GLY A 56 1.10 -14.42 -0.44
C GLY A 56 0.09 -14.46 0.71
N LYS A 57 0.58 -14.80 1.92
CA LYS A 57 -0.23 -14.95 3.14
C LYS A 57 0.49 -14.41 4.37
N ALA A 58 -0.28 -13.82 5.29
CA ALA A 58 0.21 -13.29 6.58
C ALA A 58 1.42 -12.35 6.42
N ARG A 59 2.58 -12.69 7.00
CA ARG A 59 3.83 -11.91 6.90
C ARG A 59 4.47 -11.95 5.51
N GLY A 60 4.09 -12.93 4.68
CA GLY A 60 4.53 -13.06 3.29
C GLY A 60 3.67 -12.28 2.30
N THR A 61 2.70 -11.47 2.77
CA THR A 61 1.86 -10.69 1.87
C THR A 61 2.71 -9.65 1.13
N ARG A 62 2.54 -9.57 -0.18
CA ARG A 62 3.17 -8.61 -1.09
C ARG A 62 2.10 -7.90 -1.89
N TYR A 63 2.35 -6.65 -2.24
CA TYR A 63 1.45 -5.78 -2.98
C TYR A 63 2.12 -5.34 -4.28
N SER A 64 1.34 -5.30 -5.34
CA SER A 64 1.78 -4.88 -6.67
C SER A 64 0.76 -3.92 -7.25
N LEU A 65 1.22 -2.96 -8.04
CA LEU A 65 0.36 -2.16 -8.90
C LEU A 65 -0.21 -3.04 -10.02
N VAL A 66 -1.44 -2.74 -10.44
CA VAL A 66 -2.12 -3.39 -11.58
C VAL A 66 -1.92 -2.57 -12.85
#